data_AF-A0A7S0BWR0-F1
#
_entry.id   AF-A0A7S0BWR0-F1
#
_cell.length_a   1.000
_cell.length_b   1.000
_cell.length_c   1.000
_cell.angle_alpha   90.00
_cell.angle_beta   90.00
_cell.angle_gamma   90.00
#
_symmetry.space_group_name_H-M   'P 1'
#
loop_
_entity.id
_entity.type
_entity.pdbx_description
1 polymer ?
#
loop_
_entity_poly.entity_id
_entity_poly.type
_entity_poly.pdbx_seq_one_letter_code
_entity_poly.pdbx_strand_id
1 'polypeptide(L)'
;GTGTPTGASTDLETSQNQYIATNLKPNVLMEGKDFRARVYTQPTEKGGTPKFSQSEFDTIWPHLRVLARSSPDDKLTLAHGLNQSTLYQDTIATAKLELDHNISIFHDRQVIAMTGDGTNDAPALKRADIGFA
;
A
#
# COMPACT_ATOMS: atom_id res chain seq x y z
N GLY A 1 20.39 -29.41 -46.64
CA GLY A 1 20.11 -27.99 -46.44
C GLY A 1 18.61 -27.82 -46.40
N THR A 2 18.06 -27.47 -45.24
CA THR A 2 16.60 -27.45 -45.02
C THR A 2 16.21 -26.24 -44.19
N GLY A 3 15.45 -25.32 -44.80
CA GLY A 3 14.34 -24.58 -44.19
C GLY A 3 14.63 -23.33 -43.34
N THR A 4 14.21 -22.18 -43.85
CA THR A 4 13.67 -21.01 -43.11
C THR A 4 12.41 -20.55 -43.87
N PRO A 5 11.53 -19.67 -43.35
CA PRO A 5 11.14 -19.32 -41.95
C PRO A 5 9.59 -19.24 -41.76
N THR A 6 9.05 -19.27 -40.53
CA THR A 6 7.62 -18.86 -40.29
C THR A 6 7.35 -18.38 -38.85
N GLY A 7 6.79 -17.16 -38.74
CA GLY A 7 5.87 -16.68 -37.67
C GLY A 7 6.50 -16.11 -36.39
N ALA A 8 6.68 -14.79 -36.25
CA ALA A 8 5.73 -13.82 -35.65
C ALA A 8 5.55 -13.99 -34.12
N SER A 9 6.17 -13.10 -33.31
CA SER A 9 5.48 -11.97 -32.64
C SER A 9 4.51 -12.47 -31.56
N THR A 10 4.78 -12.37 -30.26
CA THR A 10 4.81 -11.13 -29.47
C THR A 10 5.33 -11.45 -28.06
N ASP A 11 6.46 -10.89 -27.62
CA ASP A 11 6.80 -10.74 -26.19
C ASP A 11 7.58 -9.42 -25.96
N LEU A 12 7.34 -8.44 -26.84
CA LEU A 12 7.74 -7.06 -26.65
C LEU A 12 6.59 -6.34 -25.95
N GLU A 13 6.54 -6.41 -24.61
CA GLU A 13 6.00 -5.32 -23.76
C GLU A 13 6.05 -5.57 -22.24
N THR A 14 7.00 -6.37 -21.73
CA THR A 14 7.34 -6.27 -20.29
C THR A 14 8.34 -5.12 -20.11
N SER A 15 7.88 -3.91 -20.43
CA SER A 15 8.69 -2.71 -20.60
C SER A 15 8.91 -1.95 -19.28
N GLN A 16 10.19 -1.82 -18.92
CA GLN A 16 10.82 -0.75 -18.12
C GLN A 16 10.51 -0.60 -16.62
N ASN A 17 9.40 -1.07 -16.07
CA ASN A 17 9.10 -0.85 -14.63
C ASN A 17 9.81 -1.82 -13.66
N GLN A 18 10.46 -2.87 -14.15
CA GLN A 18 10.93 -3.97 -13.29
C GLN A 18 12.36 -3.77 -12.74
N TYR A 19 13.11 -2.77 -13.21
CA TYR A 19 14.53 -2.61 -12.86
C TYR A 19 14.81 -1.80 -11.58
N ILE A 20 13.83 -1.09 -11.00
CA ILE A 20 14.08 -0.16 -9.87
C ILE A 20 13.92 -0.84 -8.49
N ALA A 21 13.26 -2.00 -8.41
CA ALA A 21 12.79 -2.55 -7.12
C ALA A 21 13.24 -3.98 -6.78
N THR A 22 14.18 -4.58 -7.52
CA THR A 22 14.56 -6.00 -7.31
C THR A 22 15.23 -6.28 -5.96
N ASN A 23 15.77 -5.25 -5.29
CA ASN A 23 16.43 -5.37 -3.99
C ASN A 23 15.61 -4.80 -2.82
N LEU A 24 14.36 -4.39 -3.05
CA LEU A 24 13.53 -3.84 -1.97
C LEU A 24 12.88 -4.98 -1.18
N LYS A 25 12.80 -4.79 0.16
CA LYS A 25 12.00 -5.66 1.01
C LYS A 25 10.52 -5.60 0.57
N PRO A 26 9.73 -6.67 0.78
CA PRO A 26 8.30 -6.67 0.45
C PRO A 26 7.57 -5.47 1.06
N ASN A 27 6.55 -4.98 0.35
CA ASN A 27 5.67 -3.88 0.77
C ASN A 27 6.34 -2.51 0.98
N VAL A 28 7.64 -2.34 0.74
CA VAL A 28 8.31 -1.02 0.84
C VAL A 28 7.79 -0.03 -0.21
N LEU A 29 7.57 -0.53 -1.43
CA LEU A 29 7.04 0.20 -2.58
C LEU A 29 5.82 -0.55 -3.12
N MET A 30 4.74 0.18 -3.39
CA MET A 30 3.51 -0.38 -3.96
C MET A 30 2.79 0.66 -4.82
N GLU A 31 2.03 0.23 -5.83
CA GLU A 31 1.13 1.11 -6.57
C GLU A 31 -0.24 1.22 -5.89
N GLY A 32 -0.92 2.36 -6.05
CA GLY A 32 -2.27 2.58 -5.48
C GLY A 32 -3.29 1.50 -5.86
N LYS A 33 -3.21 0.95 -7.08
CA LYS A 33 -4.10 -0.15 -7.51
C LYS A 33 -3.85 -1.46 -6.72
N ASP A 34 -2.58 -1.78 -6.45
CA ASP A 34 -2.18 -3.02 -5.77
C ASP A 34 -2.49 -2.90 -4.28
N PHE A 35 -2.25 -1.71 -3.70
CA PHE A 35 -2.63 -1.39 -2.34
C PHE A 35 -4.13 -1.58 -2.11
N ARG A 36 -4.99 -0.99 -2.95
CA ARG A 36 -6.45 -1.17 -2.86
C ARG A 36 -6.86 -2.62 -2.98
N ALA A 37 -6.30 -3.34 -3.93
CA ALA A 37 -6.62 -4.75 -4.14
C ALA A 37 -6.29 -5.62 -2.91
N ARG A 38 -5.27 -5.24 -2.12
CA ARG A 38 -4.90 -5.94 -0.88
C ARG A 38 -5.78 -5.56 0.31
N VAL A 39 -6.06 -4.27 0.49
CA VAL A 39 -6.73 -3.78 1.72
C VAL A 39 -8.25 -3.78 1.64
N TYR A 40 -8.83 -4.09 0.48
CA TYR A 40 -10.27 -4.29 0.32
C TYR A 40 -10.59 -5.73 -0.03
N THR A 41 -11.52 -6.34 0.72
CA THR A 41 -12.02 -7.68 0.41
C THR A 41 -12.95 -7.63 -0.81
N GLN A 42 -12.92 -8.68 -1.61
CA GLN A 42 -13.90 -8.81 -2.69
C GLN A 42 -15.32 -8.97 -2.11
N PRO A 43 -16.33 -8.35 -2.72
CA PRO A 43 -17.72 -8.56 -2.33
C PRO A 43 -18.11 -10.03 -2.42
N THR A 44 -18.70 -10.57 -1.36
CA THR A 44 -19.19 -11.96 -1.32
C THR A 44 -20.49 -12.15 -2.11
N GLU A 45 -21.18 -11.05 -2.41
CA GLU A 45 -22.47 -11.03 -3.10
C GLU A 45 -22.41 -10.08 -4.30
N LYS A 46 -23.20 -10.39 -5.32
CA LYS A 46 -23.28 -9.59 -6.55
C LYS A 46 -23.88 -8.22 -6.22
N GLY A 47 -23.07 -7.16 -6.35
CA GLY A 47 -23.45 -5.79 -5.99
C GLY A 47 -23.07 -5.37 -4.57
N GLY A 48 -22.38 -6.23 -3.81
CA GLY A 48 -21.83 -5.84 -2.51
C GLY A 48 -20.71 -4.80 -2.63
N THR A 49 -20.52 -4.01 -1.58
CA THR A 49 -19.42 -3.05 -1.49
C THR A 49 -18.15 -3.72 -0.96
N PRO A 50 -16.96 -3.39 -1.51
CA PRO A 50 -15.70 -3.85 -0.94
C PRO A 50 -15.58 -3.39 0.52
N LYS A 51 -15.13 -4.29 1.41
CA LYS A 51 -14.91 -3.96 2.83
C LYS A 51 -13.43 -3.79 3.10
N PHE A 52 -13.08 -2.72 3.80
CA PHE A 52 -11.71 -2.47 4.22
C PHE A 52 -11.26 -3.51 5.26
N SER A 53 -10.06 -4.05 5.10
CA SER A 53 -9.44 -5.04 5.96
C SER A 53 -8.29 -4.41 6.74
N GLN A 54 -8.55 -4.08 8.01
CA GLN A 54 -7.52 -3.51 8.90
C GLN A 54 -6.35 -4.48 9.11
N SER A 55 -6.61 -5.78 9.21
CA SER A 55 -5.55 -6.77 9.41
C SER A 55 -4.60 -6.85 8.22
N GLU A 56 -5.12 -6.80 6.98
CA GLU A 56 -4.27 -6.74 5.78
C GLU A 56 -3.47 -5.44 5.74
N PHE A 57 -4.10 -4.32 6.07
CA PHE A 57 -3.44 -3.02 6.17
C PHE A 57 -2.29 -3.04 7.18
N ASP A 58 -2.47 -3.67 8.35
CA ASP A 58 -1.45 -3.80 9.40
C ASP A 58 -0.25 -4.68 8.98
N THR A 59 -0.40 -5.54 7.97
CA THR A 59 0.75 -6.23 7.35
C THR A 59 1.56 -5.33 6.40
N ILE A 60 0.95 -4.26 5.90
CA ILE A 60 1.50 -3.38 4.86
C ILE A 60 2.19 -2.17 5.47
N TRP A 61 1.46 -1.37 6.26
CA TRP A 61 1.89 -0.02 6.61
C TRP A 61 3.23 0.06 7.37
N PRO A 62 3.63 -0.92 8.21
CA PRO A 62 4.94 -0.84 8.88
C PRO A 62 6.10 -0.80 7.89
N HIS A 63 5.92 -1.45 6.74
CA HIS A 63 6.91 -1.58 5.67
C HIS A 63 6.76 -0.46 4.62
N LEU A 64 5.54 0.00 4.37
CA LEU A 64 5.24 0.94 3.29
C LEU A 64 6.01 2.26 3.47
N ARG A 65 6.78 2.63 2.44
CA ARG A 65 7.50 3.91 2.36
C ARG A 65 7.05 4.73 1.16
N VAL A 66 6.68 4.07 0.07
CA VAL A 66 6.24 4.74 -1.17
C VAL A 66 4.97 4.08 -1.69
N LEU A 67 3.90 4.86 -1.79
CA LEU A 67 2.70 4.51 -2.52
C LEU A 67 2.68 5.27 -3.85
N ALA A 68 3.21 4.64 -4.89
CA ALA A 68 3.33 5.24 -6.22
C ALA A 68 1.96 5.28 -6.93
N ARG A 69 1.80 6.26 -7.82
CA ARG A 69 0.56 6.43 -8.62
C ARG A 69 -0.72 6.43 -7.74
N SER A 70 -0.60 6.99 -6.53
CA SER A 70 -1.68 7.07 -5.56
C SER A 70 -2.78 8.03 -6.02
N SER A 71 -4.03 7.56 -5.98
CA SER A 71 -5.23 8.37 -6.15
C SER A 71 -5.63 9.07 -4.84
N PRO A 72 -6.58 10.04 -4.88
CA PRO A 72 -7.20 10.61 -3.68
C PRO A 72 -7.78 9.54 -2.72
N ASP A 73 -8.44 8.52 -3.26
CA ASP A 73 -9.05 7.45 -2.47
C ASP A 73 -8.01 6.58 -1.75
N ASP A 74 -6.84 6.39 -2.38
CA ASP A 74 -5.72 5.66 -1.77
C ASP A 74 -5.18 6.41 -0.55
N LYS A 75 -5.04 7.73 -0.67
CA LYS A 75 -4.60 8.60 0.44
C LYS A 75 -5.62 8.58 1.59
N LEU A 76 -6.92 8.64 1.26
CA LEU A 76 -7.98 8.52 2.25
C LEU A 76 -7.96 7.15 2.95
N THR A 77 -7.75 6.08 2.18
CA THR A 77 -7.65 4.71 2.72
C THR A 77 -6.43 4.58 3.63
N LEU A 78 -5.28 5.16 3.25
CA LEU A 78 -4.07 5.18 4.09
C LEU A 78 -4.32 5.93 5.40
N ALA A 79 -4.93 7.12 5.34
CA ALA A 79 -5.31 7.90 6.51
C ALA A 79 -6.28 7.12 7.41
N HIS A 80 -7.26 6.44 6.81
CA HIS A 80 -8.23 5.63 7.52
C HIS A 80 -7.59 4.45 8.26
N GLY A 81 -6.72 3.68 7.57
CA GLY A 81 -6.08 2.50 8.11
C GLY A 81 -5.05 2.83 9.19
N LEU A 82 -4.24 3.87 9.01
CA LEU A 82 -3.29 4.32 10.04
C LEU A 82 -4.03 4.76 11.31
N ASN A 83 -5.14 5.50 11.17
CA ASN A 83 -5.92 6.00 12.30
C ASN A 83 -6.53 4.89 13.17
N GLN A 84 -6.85 3.77 12.54
CA GLN A 84 -7.48 2.62 13.17
C GLN A 84 -6.50 1.55 13.60
N SER A 85 -5.24 1.64 13.17
CA SER A 85 -4.23 0.64 13.52
C SER A 85 -3.97 0.62 15.02
N THR A 86 -4.11 -0.56 15.59
CA THR A 86 -3.75 -0.87 16.99
C THR A 86 -2.51 -1.74 17.07
N LEU A 87 -1.71 -1.84 16.00
CA LEU A 87 -0.54 -2.72 15.93
C LEU A 87 0.46 -2.48 17.08
N TYR A 88 0.55 -1.25 17.59
CA TYR A 88 1.37 -0.90 18.76
C TYR A 88 1.00 -1.68 20.04
N GLN A 89 -0.21 -2.24 20.12
CA GLN A 89 -0.66 -3.07 21.25
C GLN A 89 -0.23 -4.54 21.11
N ASP A 90 0.11 -5.00 19.90
CA ASP A 90 0.54 -6.37 19.63
C ASP A 90 2.06 -6.50 19.87
N THR A 91 2.41 -6.91 21.09
CA THR A 91 3.82 -7.05 21.51
C THR A 91 4.57 -8.11 20.71
N ILE A 92 3.88 -9.14 20.21
CA ILE A 92 4.51 -10.22 19.43
C ILE A 92 4.79 -9.72 18.01
N ALA A 93 3.80 -9.09 17.37
CA ALA A 93 3.96 -8.57 16.02
C ALA A 93 5.02 -7.45 15.96
N THR A 94 5.02 -6.53 16.94
CA THR A 94 6.00 -5.45 17.03
C THR A 94 7.42 -5.96 17.32
N ALA A 95 7.58 -6.94 18.22
CA ALA A 95 8.89 -7.57 18.46
C ALA A 95 9.41 -8.29 17.20
N LYS A 96 8.54 -8.94 16.44
CA LYS A 96 8.90 -9.59 15.18
C LYS A 96 9.34 -8.58 14.12
N LEU A 97 8.63 -7.45 13.99
CA LEU A 97 9.02 -6.35 13.09
C LEU A 97 10.41 -5.79 13.42
N GLU A 98 10.73 -5.66 14.71
CA GLU A 98 12.05 -5.21 15.14
C GLU A 98 13.12 -6.25 14.79
N LEU A 99 12.91 -7.52 15.14
CA LEU A 99 13.88 -8.59 14.94
C LEU A 99 14.14 -8.89 13.45
N ASP A 100 13.07 -9.07 12.66
CA ASP A 100 13.18 -9.57 11.29
C ASP A 100 13.41 -8.43 10.29
N HIS A 101 12.98 -7.22 10.62
CA HIS A 101 12.91 -6.11 9.67
C HIS A 101 13.56 -4.82 10.13
N ASN A 102 13.99 -4.71 11.40
CA ASN A 102 14.53 -3.50 12.01
C ASN A 102 13.53 -2.33 11.91
N ILE A 103 12.26 -2.62 12.25
CA ILE A 103 11.16 -1.67 12.29
C ILE A 103 10.62 -1.61 13.71
N SER A 104 10.85 -0.48 14.37
CA SER A 104 10.31 -0.19 15.69
C SER A 104 8.97 0.54 15.55
N ILE A 105 7.95 0.07 16.27
CA ILE A 105 6.65 0.74 16.40
C ILE A 105 6.58 1.39 17.78
N PHE A 106 6.27 2.68 17.82
CA PHE A 106 6.11 3.41 19.09
C PHE A 106 4.94 2.82 19.89
N HIS A 107 5.08 2.72 21.21
CA HIS A 107 4.18 1.96 22.10
C HIS A 107 2.78 2.58 22.32
N ASP A 108 2.44 3.64 21.59
CA ASP A 108 1.15 4.33 21.67
C ASP A 108 0.51 4.47 20.27
N ARG A 109 -0.73 4.99 20.24
CA ARG A 109 -1.41 5.33 18.98
C ARG A 109 -0.54 6.26 18.15
N GLN A 110 -0.37 5.93 16.88
CA GLN A 110 0.36 6.76 15.92
C GLN A 110 -0.42 8.05 15.63
N VAL A 111 0.27 9.19 15.65
CA VAL A 111 -0.29 10.49 15.25
C VAL A 111 0.03 10.73 13.79
N ILE A 112 -0.98 11.03 12.99
CA ILE A 112 -0.85 11.10 11.52
C ILE A 112 -0.87 12.55 11.07
N ALA A 113 0.22 12.97 10.43
CA ALA A 113 0.29 14.21 9.68
C ALA A 113 0.21 13.90 8.18
N MET A 114 -0.65 14.61 7.46
CA MET A 114 -0.72 14.54 6.00
C MET A 114 -0.53 15.91 5.37
N THR A 115 0.07 15.96 4.19
CA THR A 115 0.28 17.17 3.39
C THR A 115 -0.29 16.97 1.98
N GLY A 116 -0.84 18.02 1.37
CA GLY A 116 -1.43 17.93 0.03
C GLY A 116 -1.84 19.29 -0.54
N ASP A 117 -2.29 19.31 -1.79
CA ASP A 117 -2.68 20.53 -2.54
C ASP A 117 -4.11 21.04 -2.21
N GLY A 118 -4.69 20.57 -1.11
CA GLY A 118 -5.97 21.01 -0.56
C GLY A 118 -7.21 20.50 -1.30
N THR A 119 -7.22 20.42 -2.63
CA THR A 119 -8.44 20.04 -3.38
C THR A 119 -8.58 18.52 -3.50
N ASN A 120 -7.55 17.85 -3.98
CA ASN A 120 -7.58 16.39 -4.18
C ASN A 120 -7.42 15.65 -2.85
N ASP A 121 -6.72 16.27 -1.90
CA ASP A 121 -6.31 15.63 -0.66
C ASP A 121 -7.21 16.00 0.53
N ALA A 122 -8.18 16.91 0.35
CA ALA A 122 -9.09 17.37 1.41
C ALA A 122 -9.69 16.23 2.26
N PRO A 123 -10.22 15.14 1.69
CA PRO A 123 -10.77 14.04 2.49
C PRO A 123 -9.71 13.37 3.39
N ALA A 124 -8.50 13.16 2.86
CA ALA A 124 -7.41 12.53 3.58
C ALA A 124 -6.83 13.47 4.65
N LEU A 125 -6.64 14.75 4.32
CA LEU A 125 -6.20 15.79 5.26
C LEU A 125 -7.18 15.94 6.43
N LYS A 126 -8.48 15.90 6.18
CA LYS A 126 -9.52 15.94 7.22
C LYS A 126 -9.54 14.68 8.08
N ARG A 127 -9.12 13.54 7.51
CA ARG A 127 -9.08 12.27 8.23
C ARG A 127 -7.83 12.15 9.11
N ALA A 128 -6.71 12.75 8.72
CA ALA A 128 -5.50 12.80 9.53
C ALA A 128 -5.73 13.51 10.88
N ASP A 129 -4.85 13.27 11.86
CA ASP A 129 -4.87 14.04 13.11
C ASP A 129 -4.47 15.50 12.86
N ILE A 130 -3.53 15.71 11.93
CA ILE A 130 -3.01 17.02 11.55
C ILE A 130 -2.93 17.09 10.01
N GLY A 131 -3.60 18.07 9.41
CA GLY A 131 -3.54 18.33 7.97
C GLY A 131 -2.74 19.59 7.66
N PHE A 132 -1.84 19.51 6.67
CA PHE A 132 -1.13 20.64 6.08
C PHE A 132 -1.60 20.82 4.63
N ALA A 133 -1.95 22.05 4.27
CA ALA A 133 -2.40 22.44 2.94
C ALA A 133 -1.70 23.73 2.50
#